data_AF-W2R2Q4-F1
#
_entry.id   AF-W2R2Q4-F1
#
_cell.length_a   1.000
_cell.length_b   1.000
_cell.length_c   1.000
_cell.angle_alpha   90.00
_cell.angle_beta   90.00
_cell.angle_gamma   90.00
#
_symmetry.space_group_name_H-M   'P 1'
#
loop_
_entity.id
_entity.type
_entity.pdbx_description
1 polymer ?
#
loop_
_entity_poly.entity_id
_entity_poly.type
_entity_poly.pdbx_seq_one_letter_code
_entity_poly.pdbx_strand_id
1 'polypeptide(L)'
;MHQPLHFSTERSKTWDQLKPSNYDAHGIIYKRDECWNVSATIPRQASVLVMSSKLDPQKLHMYAAAVLESLDGDNKELVTCDYSVHVALLSTPLNEENSMGETCGMKIFTSYIKSEGDWPDWIRCLDPT
;
A
#
# COMPACT_ATOMS: atom_id res chain seq x y z
N MET A 1 7.43 -13.96 -13.53
CA MET A 1 6.89 -14.69 -12.38
C MET A 1 7.64 -14.22 -11.14
N HIS A 2 7.03 -13.37 -10.32
CA HIS A 2 7.62 -12.95 -9.04
C HIS A 2 7.19 -13.98 -7.98
N GLN A 3 8.12 -14.82 -7.53
CA GLN A 3 7.88 -15.66 -6.35
C GLN A 3 7.78 -14.73 -5.14
N PRO A 4 6.70 -14.82 -4.33
CA PRO A 4 6.70 -14.19 -3.02
C PRO A 4 7.82 -14.80 -2.19
N LEU A 5 8.61 -13.95 -1.51
CA LEU A 5 9.53 -14.40 -0.46
C LEU A 5 8.69 -14.95 0.70
N HIS A 6 8.37 -16.24 0.63
CA HIS A 6 7.90 -17.00 1.77
C HIS A 6 9.13 -17.29 2.64
N PHE A 7 9.24 -16.65 3.80
CA PHE A 7 10.18 -17.12 4.83
C PHE A 7 9.68 -18.47 5.31
N SER A 8 10.13 -19.53 4.63
CA SER A 8 9.89 -20.90 5.06
C SER A 8 10.79 -21.19 6.25
N THR A 9 10.20 -21.73 7.31
CA THR A 9 10.97 -22.37 8.39
C THR A 9 11.52 -23.74 7.96
N GLU A 10 11.20 -24.20 6.75
CA GLU A 10 11.73 -25.45 6.23
C GLU A 10 13.21 -25.30 5.91
N ARG A 11 14.00 -26.18 6.52
CA ARG A 11 15.45 -26.23 6.36
C ARG A 11 15.79 -26.67 4.93
N SER A 12 16.25 -25.74 4.09
CA SER A 12 16.70 -26.06 2.74
C SER A 12 18.03 -26.82 2.76
N LYS A 13 18.30 -27.66 1.74
CA LYS A 13 19.59 -28.35 1.61
C LYS A 13 20.80 -27.39 1.57
N THR A 14 20.55 -26.15 1.16
CA THR A 14 21.54 -25.07 1.13
C THR A 14 21.84 -24.51 2.53
N TRP A 15 20.88 -24.57 3.46
CA TRP A 15 21.06 -24.13 4.85
C TRP A 15 22.14 -24.94 5.59
N ASP A 16 22.18 -26.25 5.35
CA ASP A 16 23.13 -27.16 6.02
C ASP A 16 24.61 -26.88 5.63
N GLN A 17 24.84 -26.27 4.47
CA GLN A 17 26.19 -25.93 3.99
C GLN A 17 26.74 -24.64 4.60
N LEU A 18 25.87 -23.77 5.13
CA LEU A 18 26.25 -22.43 5.60
C LEU A 18 26.82 -22.41 7.03
N LYS A 19 26.93 -23.57 7.70
CA LYS A 19 27.29 -23.69 9.13
C LYS A 19 26.62 -22.60 9.98
N PRO A 20 25.27 -22.47 9.90
CA PRO A 20 24.54 -21.44 10.62
C PRO A 20 24.83 -21.56 12.12
N SER A 21 24.94 -20.43 12.82
CA SER A 21 25.17 -20.44 14.26
C SER A 21 24.05 -21.23 14.96
N ASN A 22 24.39 -21.95 16.04
CA ASN A 22 23.41 -22.60 16.93
C ASN A 22 22.66 -21.56 17.79
N TYR A 23 22.38 -20.38 17.24
CA TYR A 23 21.59 -19.38 17.93
C TYR A 23 20.15 -19.89 18.00
N ASP A 24 19.73 -20.27 19.21
CA ASP A 24 18.36 -20.65 19.53
C ASP A 24 17.45 -19.42 19.48
N ALA A 25 17.25 -18.90 18.26
CA ALA A 25 16.28 -17.85 18.02
C ALA A 25 14.89 -18.46 18.10
N HIS A 26 14.10 -18.02 19.07
CA HIS A 26 12.65 -18.16 18.95
C HIS A 26 12.21 -17.45 17.67
N GLY A 27 11.48 -18.17 16.81
CA GLY A 27 10.89 -17.56 15.63
C GLY A 27 10.05 -16.34 16.03
N ILE A 28 10.00 -15.32 15.17
CA ILE A 28 9.07 -14.20 15.35
C ILE A 28 7.66 -14.75 15.09
N ILE A 29 7.06 -15.34 16.13
CA ILE A 29 5.72 -15.89 16.09
C ILE A 29 4.77 -14.77 16.50
N TYR A 30 4.13 -14.15 15.51
CA TYR A 30 3.09 -13.18 15.77
C TYR A 30 1.85 -13.90 16.30
N LYS A 31 1.45 -13.60 17.55
CA LYS A 31 0.19 -14.09 18.11
C LYS A 31 -0.95 -13.45 17.32
N ARG A 32 -1.68 -14.25 16.58
CA ARG A 32 -2.86 -13.83 15.83
C ARG A 32 -3.95 -13.41 16.81
N ASP A 33 -4.47 -12.22 16.62
CA ASP A 33 -5.64 -11.71 17.33
C ASP A 33 -6.92 -12.02 16.54
N GLU A 34 -8.05 -11.52 17.05
CA GLU A 34 -9.38 -11.69 16.45
C GLU A 34 -9.52 -10.98 15.09
N CYS A 35 -8.60 -10.05 14.77
CA CYS A 35 -8.59 -9.31 13.51
C CYS A 35 -7.69 -9.96 12.46
N TRP A 36 -6.89 -10.96 12.83
CA TRP A 36 -6.02 -11.65 11.89
C TRP A 36 -6.82 -12.37 10.80
N ASN A 37 -6.50 -12.08 9.53
CA ASN A 37 -7.14 -12.68 8.36
C ASN A 37 -8.68 -12.49 8.35
N VAL A 38 -9.15 -11.42 8.98
CA VAL A 38 -10.53 -10.97 8.91
C VAL A 38 -10.57 -9.72 8.05
N SER A 39 -11.47 -9.71 7.07
CA SER A 39 -11.75 -8.54 6.25
C SER A 39 -12.36 -7.44 7.11
N ALA A 40 -11.86 -6.21 6.98
CA ALA A 40 -12.47 -5.07 7.63
C ALA A 40 -13.70 -4.61 6.84
N THR A 41 -14.87 -4.65 7.46
CA THR A 41 -16.11 -4.11 6.88
C THR A 41 -16.09 -2.59 6.90
N ILE A 42 -16.37 -1.98 5.75
CA ILE A 42 -16.55 -0.54 5.60
C ILE A 42 -17.95 -0.19 6.14
N PRO A 43 -18.05 0.63 7.21
CA PRO A 43 -19.35 1.09 7.71
C PRO A 43 -20.15 1.81 6.63
N ARG A 44 -21.48 1.72 6.69
CA ARG A 44 -22.37 2.33 5.66
C ARG A 44 -22.17 3.84 5.47
N GLN A 45 -21.78 4.53 6.54
CA GLN A 45 -21.51 5.98 6.55
C GLN A 45 -20.04 6.35 6.26
N ALA A 46 -19.21 5.38 5.84
CA ALA A 46 -17.79 5.60 5.60
C ALA A 46 -17.42 5.23 4.15
N SER A 47 -16.33 5.81 3.68
CA SER A 47 -15.65 5.41 2.46
C SER A 47 -14.16 5.19 2.74
N VAL A 48 -13.46 4.56 1.80
CA VAL A 48 -12.01 4.31 1.91
C VAL A 48 -11.28 4.78 0.66
N LEU A 49 -10.31 5.68 0.85
CA LEU A 49 -9.32 6.05 -0.15
C LEU A 49 -8.04 5.24 0.05
N VAL A 50 -7.69 4.42 -0.94
CA VAL A 50 -6.35 3.84 -1.05
C VAL A 50 -5.59 4.62 -2.11
N MET A 51 -4.39 5.08 -1.78
CA MET A 51 -3.50 5.76 -2.72
C MET A 51 -2.24 4.93 -2.92
N SER A 52 -1.83 4.77 -4.18
CA SER A 52 -0.70 3.92 -4.54
C SER A 52 0.13 4.51 -5.67
N SER A 53 1.43 4.18 -5.66
CA SER A 53 2.42 4.58 -6.64
C SER A 53 2.91 3.36 -7.42
N LYS A 54 2.97 3.44 -8.76
CA LYS A 54 3.49 2.33 -9.57
C LYS A 54 5.00 2.17 -9.51
N LEU A 55 5.75 3.24 -9.20
CA LEU A 55 7.22 3.20 -9.08
C LEU A 55 7.69 3.11 -7.61
N ASP A 56 6.85 2.62 -6.69
CA ASP A 56 7.25 2.38 -5.30
C ASP A 56 7.89 0.98 -5.13
N PRO A 57 9.23 0.89 -4.99
CA PRO A 57 9.90 -0.39 -4.80
C PRO A 57 9.71 -0.96 -3.37
N GLN A 58 9.29 -0.13 -2.41
CA GLN A 58 9.11 -0.53 -1.01
C GLN A 58 7.72 -1.13 -0.78
N LYS A 59 6.71 -0.59 -1.45
CA LYS A 59 5.32 -1.09 -1.41
C LYS A 59 4.77 -1.20 -2.82
N LEU A 60 4.97 -2.38 -3.41
CA LEU A 60 4.48 -2.69 -4.76
C LEU A 60 2.98 -2.41 -4.88
N HIS A 61 2.60 -1.78 -5.99
CA HIS A 61 1.22 -1.40 -6.30
C HIS A 61 0.19 -2.54 -6.15
N MET A 62 0.58 -3.77 -6.48
CA MET A 62 -0.28 -4.95 -6.33
C MET A 62 -0.80 -5.16 -4.89
N TYR A 63 -0.03 -4.74 -3.88
CA TYR A 63 -0.46 -4.85 -2.49
C TYR A 63 -1.54 -3.81 -2.14
N ALA A 64 -1.54 -2.64 -2.78
CA ALA A 64 -2.60 -1.66 -2.59
C ALA A 64 -3.93 -2.16 -3.17
N ALA A 65 -3.88 -2.78 -4.35
CA ALA A 65 -5.05 -3.44 -4.96
C ALA A 65 -5.56 -4.59 -4.07
N ALA A 66 -4.66 -5.43 -3.55
CA ALA A 66 -5.02 -6.51 -2.63
C ALA A 66 -5.62 -5.98 -1.32
N VAL A 67 -5.09 -4.89 -0.76
CA VAL A 67 -5.68 -4.22 0.41
C VAL A 67 -7.10 -3.74 0.10
N LEU A 68 -7.30 -3.03 -1.02
CA LEU A 68 -8.62 -2.58 -1.44
C LEU A 68 -9.62 -3.74 -1.61
N GLU A 69 -9.21 -4.81 -2.29
CA GLU A 69 -10.03 -6.01 -2.50
C GLU A 69 -10.40 -6.67 -1.16
N SER A 70 -9.46 -6.70 -0.21
CA SER A 70 -9.66 -7.32 1.10
C SER A 70 -10.65 -6.59 2.00
N LEU A 71 -11.11 -5.38 1.67
CA LEU A 71 -12.11 -4.65 2.44
C LEU A 71 -13.53 -5.07 2.05
N ASP A 72 -14.39 -5.33 3.02
CA ASP A 72 -15.78 -5.69 2.78
C ASP A 72 -16.66 -4.44 2.64
N GLY A 73 -17.22 -4.23 1.44
CA GLY A 73 -17.99 -3.05 1.07
C GLY A 73 -17.50 -2.38 -0.22
N ASP A 74 -18.41 -1.67 -0.88
CA ASP A 74 -18.18 -1.12 -2.23
C ASP A 74 -17.76 0.36 -2.24
N ASN A 75 -17.90 1.07 -1.12
CA ASN A 75 -17.57 2.50 -1.04
C ASN A 75 -16.06 2.71 -0.83
N LYS A 76 -15.27 2.31 -1.81
CA LYS A 76 -13.81 2.33 -1.76
C LYS A 76 -13.25 2.61 -3.14
N GLU A 77 -12.18 3.39 -3.18
CA GLU A 77 -11.53 3.78 -4.44
C GLU A 77 -10.01 3.66 -4.31
N LEU A 78 -9.36 3.23 -5.40
CA LEU A 78 -7.91 3.17 -5.52
C LEU A 78 -7.41 4.21 -6.50
N VAL A 79 -6.78 5.25 -5.95
CA VAL A 79 -6.08 6.26 -6.73
C VAL A 79 -4.67 5.78 -7.01
N THR A 80 -4.34 5.69 -8.30
CA THR A 80 -3.02 5.25 -8.75
C THR A 80 -2.27 6.42 -9.36
N CYS A 81 -1.06 6.66 -8.87
CA CYS A 81 -0.11 7.64 -9.39
C CYS A 81 0.97 6.86 -10.17
N ASP A 82 0.98 7.04 -11.49
CA ASP A 82 1.71 6.17 -12.42
C ASP A 82 3.22 6.41 -12.39
N TYR A 83 3.65 7.63 -12.07
CA TYR A 83 5.06 8.04 -12.13
C TYR A 83 5.60 8.51 -10.77
N SER A 84 4.86 8.25 -9.71
CA SER A 84 5.26 8.54 -8.33
C SER A 84 6.05 7.39 -7.70
N VAL A 85 6.87 7.72 -6.70
CA VAL A 85 7.65 6.79 -5.87
C VAL A 85 6.99 6.59 -4.50
N HIS A 86 7.73 6.09 -3.51
CA HIS A 86 7.23 5.89 -2.15
C HIS A 86 6.55 7.15 -1.59
N VAL A 87 5.46 6.96 -0.84
CA VAL A 87 4.63 8.04 -0.26
C VAL A 87 3.97 8.94 -1.32
N ALA A 88 3.10 8.35 -2.17
CA ALA A 88 2.35 9.02 -3.25
C ALA A 88 1.71 10.38 -2.86
N LEU A 89 1.27 10.48 -1.61
CA LEU A 89 0.71 11.71 -1.05
C LEU A 89 1.65 12.93 -1.20
N LEU A 90 2.95 12.70 -1.09
CA LEU A 90 3.99 13.74 -1.09
C LEU A 90 4.91 13.68 -2.32
N SER A 91 4.99 12.55 -3.02
CA SER A 91 5.89 12.36 -4.17
C SER A 91 5.18 12.52 -5.52
N THR A 92 4.21 13.44 -5.59
CA THR A 92 3.42 13.76 -6.80
C THR A 92 3.41 15.28 -7.04
N PRO A 93 4.58 15.93 -7.20
CA PRO A 93 4.64 17.39 -7.34
C PRO A 93 3.90 17.85 -8.60
N LEU A 94 3.13 18.93 -8.49
CA LEU A 94 2.46 19.56 -9.65
C LEU A 94 3.38 20.49 -10.44
N ASN A 95 4.53 20.84 -9.88
CA ASN A 95 5.56 21.65 -10.51
C ASN A 95 6.92 20.99 -10.26
N GLU A 96 7.58 20.55 -11.33
CA GLU A 96 8.89 19.91 -11.25
C GLU A 96 9.98 20.85 -10.72
N GLU A 97 9.87 22.16 -11.00
CA GLU A 97 10.81 23.17 -10.52
C GLU A 97 10.67 23.42 -9.01
N ASN A 98 9.50 23.09 -8.45
CA ASN A 98 9.21 23.21 -7.02
C ASN A 98 8.64 21.91 -6.46
N SER A 99 9.51 20.92 -6.31
CA SER A 99 9.16 19.60 -5.78
C SER A 99 8.66 19.61 -4.32
N MET A 100 8.84 20.71 -3.59
CA MET A 100 8.30 20.93 -2.24
C MET A 100 6.97 21.70 -2.24
N GLY A 101 6.43 22.02 -3.41
CA GLY A 101 5.17 22.72 -3.60
C GLY A 101 3.94 21.82 -3.44
N GLU A 102 2.83 22.24 -4.06
CA GLU A 102 1.61 21.44 -4.07
C GLU A 102 1.82 20.10 -4.77
N THR A 103 1.25 19.05 -4.18
CA THR A 103 1.23 17.71 -4.77
C THR A 103 -0.17 17.32 -5.19
N CYS A 104 -0.29 16.55 -6.28
CA CYS A 104 -1.57 16.02 -6.72
C CYS A 104 -2.20 15.14 -5.62
N GLY A 105 -1.39 14.28 -4.99
CA GLY A 105 -1.82 13.41 -3.89
C GLY A 105 -2.45 14.21 -2.73
N MET A 106 -1.82 15.31 -2.30
CA MET A 106 -2.37 16.14 -1.22
C MET A 106 -3.68 16.83 -1.61
N LYS A 107 -3.81 17.27 -2.87
CA LYS A 107 -5.06 17.87 -3.36
C LYS A 107 -6.20 16.86 -3.42
N ILE A 108 -5.92 15.63 -3.85
CA ILE A 108 -6.89 14.53 -3.84
C ILE A 108 -7.33 14.22 -2.41
N PHE A 109 -6.37 14.04 -1.50
CA PHE A 109 -6.65 13.77 -0.08
C PHE A 109 -7.49 14.89 0.56
N THR A 110 -7.13 16.15 0.32
CA THR A 110 -7.87 17.30 0.83
C THR A 110 -9.28 17.36 0.25
N SER A 111 -9.44 17.03 -1.03
CA SER A 111 -10.75 16.99 -1.69
C SER A 111 -11.63 15.90 -1.09
N TYR A 112 -11.08 14.71 -0.88
CA TYR A 112 -11.75 13.57 -0.22
C TYR A 112 -12.24 13.91 1.19
N ILE A 113 -11.44 14.62 1.99
CA ILE A 113 -11.88 15.08 3.32
C ILE A 113 -13.00 16.10 3.20
N LYS A 114 -12.84 17.10 2.32
CA LYS A 114 -13.82 18.18 2.13
C LYS A 114 -15.15 17.69 1.57
N SER A 115 -15.15 16.58 0.84
CA SER A 115 -16.35 15.93 0.32
C SER A 115 -16.94 14.91 1.30
N GLU A 116 -16.45 14.83 2.54
CA GLU A 116 -16.90 13.86 3.54
C GLU A 116 -16.80 12.41 3.05
N GLY A 117 -15.83 12.14 2.17
CA GLY A 117 -15.60 10.82 1.60
C GLY A 117 -16.31 10.54 0.28
N ASP A 118 -17.00 11.51 -0.31
CA ASP A 118 -17.59 11.39 -1.65
C ASP A 118 -16.55 11.55 -2.76
N TRP A 119 -16.74 10.83 -3.86
CA TRP A 119 -15.81 10.75 -4.99
C TRP A 119 -16.20 11.67 -6.13
N PRO A 120 -15.38 12.65 -6.51
CA PRO A 120 -15.46 13.23 -7.84
C PRO A 120 -15.06 12.23 -8.94
N ASP A 121 -15.78 12.20 -10.05
CA ASP A 121 -15.52 11.34 -11.24
C ASP A 121 -14.10 11.51 -11.85
N TRP A 122 -13.35 12.55 -11.45
CA TRP A 122 -12.08 12.93 -12.06
C TRP A 122 -10.85 12.63 -11.20
N ILE A 123 -10.97 11.92 -10.06
CA ILE A 123 -9.81 11.67 -9.19
C ILE A 123 -8.77 10.79 -9.91
N ARG A 124 -7.74 11.42 -10.44
CA ARG A 124 -6.52 10.79 -10.94
C ARG A 124 -5.33 11.64 -10.57
N CYS A 125 -4.25 10.99 -10.15
CA CYS A 125 -2.93 11.60 -10.10
C CYS A 125 -2.51 11.92 -11.54
N LEU A 126 -2.61 13.18 -11.96
CA LEU A 126 -1.95 13.66 -13.17
C LEU A 126 -0.50 13.97 -12.77
N ASP A 127 0.34 12.95 -12.78
CA ASP A 127 1.77 13.14 -12.58
C ASP A 127 2.36 13.76 -13.86
N PRO A 128 3.17 14.83 -13.79
CA PRO A 128 3.88 15.33 -14.95
C PRO A 128 4.81 14.23 -15.49
N THR A 129 4.78 14.04 -16.81
CA THR A 129 5.62 13.08 -17.55
C THR A 129 6.97 13.64 -17.89
#